data_AF-H0R4L9-F1
#
_entry.id   AF-H0R4L9-F1
#
_cell.length_a   1.000
_cell.length_b   1.000
_cell.length_c   1.000
_cell.angle_alpha   90.00
_cell.angle_beta   90.00
_cell.angle_gamma   90.00
#
_symmetry.space_group_name_H-M   'P 1'
#
loop_
_entity.id
_entity.type
_entity.pdbx_description
1 polymer ?
#
loop_
_entity_poly.entity_id
_entity_poly.type
_entity_poly.pdbx_seq_one_letter_code
_entity_poly.pdbx_strand_id
1 'polypeptide(L)'
;MESFVHLRRGVTPRRVHADLDGLKDDELGRNGFTGRTAHLYRRNDPTDFRAVGPLRPIDALCTDLTPTDTEDPRGEPMLLFHNADCRISLSRRSVQMPFHVRHIDGDLLIFVHEGRGVFETEMGPLSYRPGDWVYLPKALTYRHIPDDQSHLFMIEATEEFRVPPAGTLGRHFPFDPAQITIPEPAPIDDDGRDEYEVRLVHEGGPSAIFYEHNPIDVVGWRGDNTPFTFNILDYTSISSESVHLPPTVHLFMQATGVYVMNFLPRRAESVPGTERTPWYHRNVDFDEVAFFHGGSISGIEMPPGLLSHAPQGIHHGAPEKARERARRRFDVDERVEWKVISIDTRRRLTPSKALLAHAK
;
A
#
# COMPACT_ATOMS: atom_id res chain seq x y z
N MET A 1 13.56 -13.49 -19.70
CA MET A 1 13.56 -14.65 -20.62
C MET A 1 12.27 -15.40 -20.38
N GLU A 2 11.25 -15.09 -21.15
CA GLU A 2 10.01 -15.87 -21.21
C GLU A 2 10.38 -17.23 -21.81
N SER A 3 10.16 -18.31 -21.06
CA SER A 3 10.52 -19.65 -21.51
C SER A 3 9.37 -20.17 -22.37
N PHE A 4 9.63 -20.47 -23.65
CA PHE A 4 8.67 -21.18 -24.50
C PHE A 4 8.31 -22.57 -23.98
N VAL A 5 9.14 -23.13 -23.09
CA VAL A 5 8.93 -24.44 -22.49
C VAL A 5 8.47 -24.27 -21.04
N HIS A 6 7.20 -24.57 -20.80
CA HIS A 6 6.66 -24.83 -19.46
C HIS A 6 6.57 -26.34 -19.25
N LEU A 7 7.34 -26.86 -18.28
CA LEU A 7 7.39 -28.29 -18.00
C LEU A 7 6.33 -28.67 -16.95
N ARG A 8 5.66 -29.80 -17.16
CA ARG A 8 4.88 -30.50 -16.11
C ARG A 8 5.62 -31.77 -15.72
N ARG A 9 5.77 -32.00 -14.41
CA ARG A 9 6.43 -33.17 -13.83
C ARG A 9 5.66 -33.60 -12.57
N GLY A 10 5.46 -34.90 -12.39
CA GLY A 10 4.69 -35.43 -11.26
C GLY A 10 3.19 -35.19 -11.38
N VAL A 11 2.51 -35.10 -10.23
CA VAL A 11 1.07 -34.83 -10.14
C VAL A 11 0.84 -33.33 -10.18
N THR A 12 0.16 -32.86 -11.22
CA THR A 12 -0.19 -31.44 -11.41
C THR A 12 -1.63 -31.35 -11.91
N PRO A 13 -2.44 -30.38 -11.44
CA PRO A 13 -3.74 -30.09 -12.03
C PRO A 13 -3.59 -29.66 -13.49
N ARG A 14 -4.68 -29.77 -14.25
CA ARG A 14 -4.70 -29.34 -15.66
C ARG A 14 -4.73 -27.82 -15.81
N ARG A 15 -5.51 -27.17 -14.95
CA ARG A 15 -5.65 -25.71 -14.85
C ARG A 15 -4.76 -25.19 -13.72
N VAL A 16 -4.26 -23.96 -13.85
CA VAL A 16 -3.54 -23.30 -12.76
C VAL A 16 -4.54 -22.90 -11.69
N HIS A 17 -4.15 -23.04 -10.42
CA HIS A 17 -4.95 -22.62 -9.27
C HIS A 17 -6.41 -23.12 -9.28
N ALA A 18 -6.60 -24.35 -9.75
CA ALA A 18 -7.90 -24.98 -9.83
C ALA A 18 -7.74 -26.49 -9.77
N ASP A 19 -8.81 -27.19 -9.40
CA ASP A 19 -8.89 -28.66 -9.40
C ASP A 19 -7.73 -29.30 -8.61
N LEU A 20 -7.44 -28.75 -7.42
CA LEU A 20 -6.23 -29.08 -6.65
C LEU A 20 -6.27 -30.48 -6.00
N ASP A 21 -7.43 -31.13 -5.93
CA ASP A 21 -7.60 -32.48 -5.36
C ASP A 21 -6.95 -32.65 -3.97
N GLY A 22 -7.09 -31.62 -3.12
CA GLY A 22 -6.55 -31.59 -1.75
C GLY A 22 -5.09 -31.14 -1.64
N LEU A 23 -4.40 -30.93 -2.77
CA LEU A 23 -3.05 -30.34 -2.80
C LEU A 23 -3.10 -28.83 -2.50
N LYS A 24 -1.96 -28.32 -2.02
CA LYS A 24 -1.73 -26.91 -1.72
C LYS A 24 -0.80 -26.38 -2.79
N ASP A 25 -1.30 -25.48 -3.62
CA ASP A 25 -0.50 -24.86 -4.65
C ASP A 25 0.33 -23.72 -4.08
N ASP A 26 1.62 -23.73 -4.42
CA ASP A 26 2.65 -22.85 -3.89
C ASP A 26 3.50 -22.32 -5.04
N GLU A 27 3.50 -21.02 -5.27
CA GLU A 27 4.34 -20.37 -6.27
C GLU A 27 5.72 -20.00 -5.70
N LEU A 28 6.77 -20.51 -6.33
CA LEU A 28 8.12 -19.96 -6.21
C LEU A 28 8.34 -18.94 -7.34
N GLY A 29 8.20 -17.65 -7.02
CA GLY A 29 8.23 -16.55 -7.99
C GLY A 29 9.53 -15.76 -7.99
N ARG A 30 9.89 -15.21 -9.16
CA ARG A 30 10.97 -14.22 -9.37
C ARG A 30 10.36 -12.95 -9.94
N ASN A 31 10.95 -11.79 -9.64
CA ASN A 31 10.49 -10.47 -10.07
C ASN A 31 8.99 -10.24 -9.76
N GLY A 32 8.59 -10.51 -8.51
CA GLY A 32 7.18 -10.49 -8.14
C GLY A 32 6.43 -11.61 -8.85
N PHE A 33 5.30 -11.25 -9.46
CA PHE A 33 4.45 -12.16 -10.21
C PHE A 33 4.63 -12.03 -11.73
N THR A 34 5.68 -11.34 -12.19
CA THR A 34 5.92 -11.08 -13.62
C THR A 34 7.06 -11.90 -14.22
N GLY A 35 7.90 -12.52 -13.38
CA GLY A 35 9.06 -13.27 -13.83
C GLY A 35 8.81 -14.77 -13.96
N ARG A 36 9.89 -15.54 -13.86
CA ARG A 36 9.82 -17.00 -13.93
C ARG A 36 9.21 -17.53 -12.64
N THR A 37 8.26 -18.46 -12.77
CA THR A 37 7.63 -19.13 -11.64
C THR A 37 7.86 -20.64 -11.70
N ALA A 38 7.76 -21.28 -10.54
CA ALA A 38 7.48 -22.70 -10.43
C ALA A 38 6.30 -22.91 -9.48
N HIS A 39 5.17 -23.39 -10.00
CA HIS A 39 4.03 -23.79 -9.19
C HIS A 39 4.27 -25.21 -8.66
N LEU A 40 4.38 -25.31 -7.34
CA LEU A 40 4.61 -26.53 -6.59
C LEU A 40 3.28 -26.99 -6.00
N TYR A 41 2.99 -28.29 -6.06
CA TYR A 41 1.76 -28.85 -5.50
C TYR A 41 2.12 -29.72 -4.29
N ARG A 42 1.79 -29.22 -3.10
CA ARG A 42 2.21 -29.77 -1.80
C ARG A 42 1.09 -30.55 -1.14
N ARG A 43 1.47 -31.51 -0.28
CA ARG A 43 0.52 -32.26 0.55
C ARG A 43 0.12 -31.47 1.81
N ASN A 44 1.08 -30.73 2.38
CA ASN A 44 0.93 -30.00 3.63
C ASN A 44 0.79 -28.49 3.35
N ASP A 45 0.17 -27.78 4.29
CA ASP A 45 0.14 -26.32 4.32
C ASP A 45 1.59 -25.78 4.44
N PRO A 46 2.09 -25.01 3.46
CA PRO A 46 3.45 -24.49 3.51
C PRO A 46 3.64 -23.30 4.47
N THR A 47 2.55 -22.75 5.01
CA THR A 47 2.60 -21.62 5.96
C THR A 47 2.62 -22.06 7.43
N ASP A 48 2.44 -23.36 7.69
CA ASP A 48 2.58 -23.96 9.02
C ASP A 48 4.06 -24.20 9.36
N PHE A 49 4.73 -23.14 9.81
CA PHE A 49 6.14 -23.17 10.19
C PHE A 49 6.44 -22.27 11.39
N ARG A 50 7.64 -22.48 11.96
CA ARG A 50 8.24 -21.60 12.97
C ARG A 50 9.49 -20.94 12.42
N ALA A 51 9.52 -19.61 12.40
CA ALA A 51 10.70 -18.83 12.02
C ALA A 51 11.52 -18.42 13.25
N VAL A 52 12.85 -18.35 13.09
CA VAL A 52 13.79 -17.86 14.11
C VAL A 52 14.76 -16.90 13.45
N GLY A 53 15.04 -15.78 14.12
CA GLY A 53 15.95 -14.75 13.63
C GLY A 53 15.25 -13.55 13.01
N PRO A 54 16.02 -12.63 12.40
CA PRO A 54 15.50 -11.34 11.95
C PRO A 54 14.66 -11.42 10.67
N LEU A 55 14.82 -12.47 9.87
CA LEU A 55 14.02 -12.69 8.66
C LEU A 55 12.80 -13.55 8.99
N ARG A 56 11.72 -12.90 9.38
CA ARG A 56 10.45 -13.54 9.77
C ARG A 56 9.26 -12.65 9.42
N PRO A 57 8.07 -13.22 9.22
CA PRO A 57 6.85 -12.43 9.09
C PRO A 57 6.62 -11.54 10.31
N ILE A 58 5.97 -10.39 10.10
CA ILE A 58 5.62 -9.44 11.15
C ILE A 58 4.17 -9.02 10.95
N ASP A 59 3.35 -9.24 11.98
CA ASP A 59 1.99 -8.73 12.04
C ASP A 59 1.85 -7.75 13.21
N ALA A 60 1.24 -6.60 12.98
CA ALA A 60 0.93 -5.61 14.02
C ALA A 60 -0.40 -4.91 13.71
N LEU A 61 -1.16 -4.55 14.74
CA LEU A 61 -2.32 -3.67 14.58
C LEU A 61 -1.86 -2.22 14.73
N CYS A 62 -2.14 -1.37 13.75
CA CYS A 62 -1.76 0.05 13.79
C CYS A 62 -2.45 0.80 14.95
N THR A 63 -3.58 0.30 15.46
CA THR A 63 -4.23 0.84 16.66
C THR A 63 -3.39 0.68 17.94
N ASP A 64 -2.53 -0.34 17.97
CA ASP A 64 -1.62 -0.63 19.08
C ASP A 64 -0.34 0.24 18.99
N LEU A 65 -0.15 0.95 17.88
CA LEU A 65 0.97 1.86 17.65
C LEU A 65 0.57 3.30 17.96
N THR A 66 1.40 4.00 18.73
CA THR A 66 1.17 5.39 19.15
C THR A 66 2.32 6.29 18.65
N PRO A 67 2.25 6.80 17.40
CA PRO A 67 3.17 7.84 16.92
C PRO A 67 3.15 9.07 17.83
N THR A 68 4.24 9.83 17.87
CA THR A 68 4.30 11.03 18.71
C THR A 68 3.34 12.11 18.23
N ASP A 69 3.04 12.15 16.92
CA ASP A 69 2.04 13.07 16.36
C ASP A 69 0.59 12.77 16.76
N THR A 70 0.32 11.68 17.48
CA THR A 70 -1.00 11.36 18.03
C THR A 70 -1.45 12.43 19.03
N GLU A 71 -0.53 12.84 19.92
CA GLU A 71 -0.80 13.69 21.08
C GLU A 71 -0.06 15.04 21.00
N ASP A 72 1.12 15.08 20.36
CA ASP A 72 1.93 16.29 20.23
C ASP A 72 1.70 16.95 18.86
N PRO A 73 1.20 18.19 18.78
CA PRO A 73 1.13 18.95 17.52
C PRO A 73 2.49 19.05 16.81
N ARG A 74 3.61 19.01 17.55
CA ARG A 74 4.98 19.00 17.04
C ARG A 74 5.57 17.61 16.79
N GLY A 75 4.84 16.56 17.15
CA GLY A 75 5.22 15.16 16.94
C GLY A 75 5.32 14.78 15.46
N GLU A 76 5.81 13.57 15.22
CA GLU A 76 6.16 13.06 13.89
C GLU A 76 5.48 11.70 13.62
N PRO A 77 5.27 11.35 12.34
CA PRO A 77 4.86 10.00 11.98
C PRO A 77 5.86 8.95 12.50
N MET A 78 5.35 7.81 12.94
CA MET A 78 6.16 6.68 13.39
C MET A 78 6.67 5.90 12.19
N LEU A 79 8.00 5.79 12.05
CA LEU A 79 8.61 4.88 11.08
C LEU A 79 8.24 3.43 11.40
N LEU A 80 7.72 2.69 10.42
CA LEU A 80 7.38 1.27 10.53
C LEU A 80 8.41 0.39 9.84
N PHE A 81 8.70 0.69 8.58
CA PHE A 81 9.66 -0.03 7.75
C PHE A 81 10.50 0.95 6.94
N HIS A 82 11.72 0.56 6.61
CA HIS A 82 12.54 1.31 5.67
C HIS A 82 13.50 0.41 4.90
N ASN A 83 13.91 0.87 3.72
CA ASN A 83 15.08 0.42 3.01
C ASN A 83 15.71 1.65 2.31
N ALA A 84 16.62 1.44 1.36
CA ALA A 84 17.27 2.54 0.65
C ALA A 84 16.41 3.17 -0.47
N ASP A 85 15.29 2.54 -0.85
CA ASP A 85 14.39 3.02 -1.90
C ASP A 85 13.11 3.67 -1.30
N CYS A 86 12.72 3.32 -0.07
CA CYS A 86 11.53 3.88 0.58
C CYS A 86 11.50 3.80 2.12
N ARG A 87 10.61 4.61 2.69
CA ARG A 87 10.20 4.60 4.10
C ARG A 87 8.68 4.47 4.20
N ILE A 88 8.22 3.60 5.09
CA ILE A 88 6.79 3.40 5.38
C ILE A 88 6.55 3.83 6.82
N SER A 89 5.62 4.77 7.01
CA SER A 89 5.34 5.38 8.31
C SER A 89 3.84 5.43 8.61
N LEU A 90 3.52 5.56 9.90
CA LEU A 90 2.17 5.71 10.41
C LEU A 90 2.02 7.08 11.08
N SER A 91 1.05 7.88 10.66
CA SER A 91 0.63 9.10 11.37
C SER A 91 -0.75 8.87 11.98
N ARG A 92 -0.94 9.37 13.21
CA ARG A 92 -2.23 9.34 13.92
C ARG A 92 -2.68 10.74 14.37
N ARG A 93 -2.28 11.75 13.60
CA ARG A 93 -2.42 13.16 13.94
C ARG A 93 -3.87 13.58 14.16
N SER A 94 -4.11 14.24 15.29
CA SER A 94 -5.41 14.80 15.69
C SER A 94 -5.42 16.33 15.78
N VAL A 95 -4.25 16.96 15.76
CA VAL A 95 -4.09 18.41 15.86
C VAL A 95 -3.32 18.94 14.67
N GLN A 96 -3.77 20.07 14.15
CA GLN A 96 -3.12 20.82 13.08
C GLN A 96 -1.62 21.01 13.37
N MET A 97 -0.78 20.71 12.38
CA MET A 97 0.66 21.00 12.48
C MET A 97 0.83 22.50 12.76
N PRO A 98 1.68 22.96 13.69
CA PRO A 98 2.01 24.39 13.84
C PRO A 98 3.15 24.85 12.90
N PHE A 99 3.58 23.98 11.98
CA PHE A 99 4.69 24.16 11.04
C PHE A 99 4.31 23.58 9.67
N HIS A 100 5.11 23.86 8.65
CA HIS A 100 5.03 23.23 7.33
C HIS A 100 6.13 22.18 7.16
N VAL A 101 5.99 21.33 6.16
CA VAL A 101 6.91 20.22 5.88
C VAL A 101 7.25 20.20 4.40
N ARG A 102 8.50 19.82 4.09
CA ARG A 102 8.95 19.37 2.77
C ARG A 102 9.66 18.03 2.92
N HIS A 103 9.24 17.02 2.16
CA HIS A 103 10.02 15.78 2.02
C HIS A 103 11.06 16.00 0.93
N ILE A 104 12.33 16.06 1.33
CA ILE A 104 13.44 16.40 0.42
C ILE A 104 14.02 15.15 -0.24
N ASP A 105 13.89 13.99 0.39
CA ASP A 105 14.49 12.77 -0.15
C ASP A 105 13.57 11.99 -1.06
N GLY A 106 12.25 12.15 -0.94
CA GLY A 106 11.30 11.39 -1.76
C GLY A 106 9.97 12.07 -2.04
N ASP A 107 9.26 11.48 -2.99
CA ASP A 107 7.82 11.71 -3.16
C ASP A 107 7.07 11.02 -2.02
N LEU A 108 5.95 11.61 -1.62
CA LEU A 108 5.13 11.10 -0.55
C LEU A 108 3.76 10.67 -1.07
N LEU A 109 3.43 9.40 -0.86
CA LEU A 109 2.11 8.85 -1.14
C LEU A 109 1.46 8.40 0.17
N ILE A 110 0.30 8.98 0.49
CA ILE A 110 -0.39 8.81 1.77
C ILE A 110 -1.74 8.13 1.53
N PHE A 111 -1.99 7.00 2.17
CA PHE A 111 -3.31 6.39 2.23
C PHE A 111 -4.05 6.83 3.49
N VAL A 112 -5.28 7.33 3.32
CA VAL A 112 -6.15 7.70 4.43
C VAL A 112 -6.96 6.49 4.86
N HIS A 113 -6.57 5.85 5.97
CA HIS A 113 -7.37 4.78 6.54
C HIS A 113 -8.63 5.33 7.23
N GLU A 114 -8.46 6.36 8.05
CA GLU A 114 -9.53 7.01 8.83
C GLU A 114 -9.28 8.52 8.92
N GLY A 115 -10.34 9.26 9.22
CA GLY A 115 -10.32 10.70 9.45
C GLY A 115 -10.53 11.56 8.20
N ARG A 116 -10.66 12.86 8.43
CA ARG A 116 -10.89 13.90 7.42
C ARG A 116 -10.09 15.16 7.72
N GLY A 117 -9.90 15.98 6.70
CA GLY A 117 -9.24 17.27 6.84
C GLY A 117 -8.69 17.75 5.51
N VAL A 118 -7.65 18.57 5.60
CA VAL A 118 -7.00 19.22 4.46
C VAL A 118 -5.48 19.08 4.58
N PHE A 119 -4.82 18.79 3.47
CA PHE A 119 -3.41 19.13 3.27
C PHE A 119 -3.36 20.49 2.59
N GLU A 120 -2.98 21.53 3.33
CA GLU A 120 -2.68 22.83 2.74
C GLU A 120 -1.33 22.70 2.03
N THR A 121 -1.30 22.84 0.71
CA THR A 121 -0.07 22.80 -0.07
C THR A 121 0.20 24.17 -0.67
N GLU A 122 1.45 24.46 -1.01
CA GLU A 122 1.76 25.70 -1.74
C GLU A 122 0.97 25.81 -3.06
N MET A 123 0.53 24.70 -3.67
CA MET A 123 -0.28 24.70 -4.90
C MET A 123 -1.79 24.82 -4.66
N GLY A 124 -2.22 24.88 -3.40
CA GLY A 124 -3.61 24.96 -2.96
C GLY A 124 -4.04 23.80 -2.02
N PRO A 125 -5.24 23.87 -1.44
CA PRO A 125 -5.71 22.90 -0.46
C PRO A 125 -6.17 21.59 -1.12
N LEU A 126 -5.82 20.47 -0.48
CA LEU A 126 -6.30 19.13 -0.83
C LEU A 126 -7.09 18.53 0.33
N SER A 127 -8.41 18.55 0.21
CA SER A 127 -9.28 17.84 1.14
C SER A 127 -9.12 16.33 0.99
N TYR A 128 -9.17 15.62 2.11
CA TYR A 128 -9.09 14.16 2.13
C TYR A 128 -10.19 13.52 2.99
N ARG A 129 -10.48 12.26 2.68
CA ARG A 129 -11.44 11.39 3.38
C ARG A 129 -10.97 9.94 3.37
N PRO A 130 -11.61 9.03 4.14
CA PRO A 130 -11.23 7.62 4.16
C PRO A 130 -11.22 7.01 2.76
N GLY A 131 -10.15 6.27 2.46
CA GLY A 131 -9.89 5.65 1.16
C GLY A 131 -9.21 6.57 0.13
N ASP A 132 -8.93 7.83 0.46
CA ASP A 132 -8.13 8.67 -0.42
C ASP A 132 -6.66 8.27 -0.37
N TRP A 133 -6.06 8.25 -1.56
CA TRP A 133 -4.64 8.49 -1.76
C TRP A 133 -4.41 10.00 -1.86
N VAL A 134 -3.42 10.51 -1.14
CA VAL A 134 -2.90 11.87 -1.27
C VAL A 134 -1.46 11.74 -1.76
N TYR A 135 -1.17 12.28 -2.94
CA TYR A 135 0.18 12.32 -3.50
C TYR A 135 0.74 13.73 -3.35
N LEU A 136 1.93 13.85 -2.76
CA LEU A 136 2.68 15.09 -2.61
C LEU A 136 4.06 14.88 -3.26
N PRO A 137 4.38 15.62 -4.35
CA PRO A 137 5.70 15.59 -4.94
C PRO A 137 6.81 15.94 -3.96
N LYS A 138 8.00 15.37 -4.19
CA LYS A 138 9.23 15.73 -3.51
C LYS A 138 9.44 17.24 -3.50
N ALA A 139 9.85 17.75 -2.34
CA ALA A 139 10.08 19.15 -2.00
C ALA A 139 8.86 20.09 -2.02
N LEU A 140 7.64 19.58 -2.26
CA LEU A 140 6.41 20.37 -2.09
C LEU A 140 6.23 20.77 -0.62
N THR A 141 5.96 22.05 -0.40
CA THR A 141 5.60 22.60 0.90
C THR A 141 4.15 22.25 1.21
N TYR A 142 3.92 21.61 2.35
CA TYR A 142 2.56 21.38 2.82
C TYR A 142 2.44 21.47 4.35
N ARG A 143 1.21 21.56 4.81
CA ARG A 143 0.82 21.50 6.22
C ARG A 143 -0.43 20.63 6.36
N HIS A 144 -0.42 19.74 7.36
CA HIS A 144 -1.57 18.85 7.61
C HIS A 144 -2.53 19.47 8.64
N ILE A 145 -3.77 19.68 8.20
CA ILE A 145 -4.88 20.29 8.94
C ILE A 145 -6.00 19.25 9.10
N PRO A 146 -5.93 18.36 10.10
CA PRO A 146 -7.02 17.42 10.37
C PRO A 146 -8.25 18.11 10.96
N ASP A 147 -9.45 17.65 10.58
CA ASP A 147 -10.72 17.99 11.23
C ASP A 147 -10.92 17.14 12.50
N ASP A 148 -10.48 15.88 12.44
CA ASP A 148 -10.52 14.86 13.48
C ASP A 148 -9.25 13.99 13.44
N GLN A 149 -9.13 13.06 14.40
CA GLN A 149 -7.99 12.13 14.39
C GLN A 149 -7.90 11.37 13.07
N SER A 150 -6.81 11.59 12.35
CA SER A 150 -6.53 10.95 11.07
C SER A 150 -5.59 9.79 11.25
N HIS A 151 -5.86 8.69 10.57
CA HIS A 151 -5.03 7.49 10.56
C HIS A 151 -4.46 7.33 9.16
N LEU A 152 -3.18 7.67 9.01
CA LEU A 152 -2.54 7.80 7.71
C LEU A 152 -1.39 6.83 7.57
N PHE A 153 -1.38 6.09 6.47
CA PHE A 153 -0.30 5.20 6.10
C PHE A 153 0.53 5.87 5.00
N MET A 154 1.77 6.20 5.31
CA MET A 154 2.60 7.11 4.52
C MET A 154 3.76 6.34 3.88
N ILE A 155 3.96 6.53 2.58
CA ILE A 155 5.00 5.87 1.78
C ILE A 155 5.84 6.97 1.13
N GLU A 156 7.05 7.16 1.64
CA GLU A 156 8.04 8.04 1.03
C GLU A 156 8.95 7.19 0.13
N ALA A 157 9.02 7.49 -1.17
CA ALA A 157 9.91 6.80 -2.10
C ALA A 157 10.96 7.76 -2.65
N THR A 158 12.22 7.34 -2.69
CA THR A 158 13.33 8.22 -3.12
C THR A 158 13.24 8.61 -4.59
N GLU A 159 12.64 7.72 -5.39
CA GLU A 159 12.37 7.92 -6.81
C GLU A 159 10.90 8.27 -7.03
N GLU A 160 10.62 8.93 -8.15
CA GLU A 160 9.30 9.46 -8.47
C GLU A 160 8.23 8.35 -8.55
N PHE A 161 7.07 8.58 -7.92
CA PHE A 161 5.91 7.71 -8.12
C PHE A 161 5.26 7.98 -9.47
N ARG A 162 5.07 6.91 -10.25
CA ARG A 162 4.48 6.99 -11.59
C ARG A 162 3.32 6.04 -11.74
N VAL A 163 2.39 6.41 -12.62
CA VAL A 163 1.36 5.49 -13.10
C VAL A 163 2.04 4.37 -13.91
N PRO A 164 1.67 3.10 -13.70
CA PRO A 164 2.18 2.00 -14.50
C PRO A 164 1.92 2.21 -15.99
N PRO A 165 2.75 1.65 -16.89
CA PRO A 165 2.47 1.68 -18.31
C PRO A 165 1.09 1.07 -18.60
N ALA A 166 0.29 1.73 -19.43
CA ALA A 166 -1.08 1.34 -19.79
C ALA A 166 -1.25 -0.15 -20.22
N GLY A 167 -0.17 -0.75 -20.74
CA GLY A 167 -0.16 -2.17 -21.12
C GLY A 167 -1.26 -2.53 -22.12
N THR A 168 -1.75 -3.76 -22.04
CA THR A 168 -2.80 -4.28 -22.93
C THR A 168 -4.19 -3.77 -22.63
N LEU A 169 -4.40 -3.19 -21.44
CA LEU A 169 -5.71 -2.74 -20.96
C LEU A 169 -5.99 -1.27 -21.30
N GLY A 170 -4.96 -0.55 -21.76
CA GLY A 170 -5.10 0.83 -22.24
C GLY A 170 -4.99 1.86 -21.14
N ARG A 171 -5.06 3.14 -21.53
CA ARG A 171 -4.69 4.30 -20.70
C ARG A 171 -5.52 4.49 -19.44
N HIS A 172 -6.73 3.95 -19.40
CA HIS A 172 -7.66 4.09 -18.26
C HIS A 172 -7.52 2.94 -17.25
N PHE A 173 -6.57 2.03 -17.46
CA PHE A 173 -6.19 1.02 -16.49
C PHE A 173 -4.91 1.46 -15.77
N PRO A 174 -4.84 1.33 -14.43
CA PRO A 174 -5.80 0.73 -13.49
C PRO A 174 -6.87 1.66 -12.91
N PHE A 175 -6.79 2.95 -13.25
CA PHE A 175 -7.77 3.95 -12.90
C PHE A 175 -7.83 4.99 -14.01
N ASP A 176 -8.94 5.75 -14.06
CA ASP A 176 -9.08 6.88 -14.96
C ASP A 176 -8.36 8.11 -14.37
N PRO A 177 -7.30 8.63 -15.00
CA PRO A 177 -6.56 9.77 -14.46
C PRO A 177 -7.40 11.05 -14.33
N ALA A 178 -8.55 11.13 -14.99
CA ALA A 178 -9.47 12.27 -14.84
C ALA A 178 -10.23 12.27 -13.50
N GLN A 179 -10.16 11.19 -12.71
CA GLN A 179 -10.78 11.09 -11.39
C GLN A 179 -9.93 11.71 -10.26
N ILE A 180 -8.70 12.12 -10.57
CA ILE A 180 -7.85 12.80 -9.58
C ILE A 180 -8.37 14.22 -9.33
N THR A 181 -8.29 14.66 -8.08
CA THR A 181 -8.54 16.06 -7.71
C THR A 181 -7.21 16.78 -7.56
N ILE A 182 -7.01 17.83 -8.35
CA ILE A 182 -5.85 18.72 -8.32
C ILE A 182 -6.27 20.01 -7.60
N PRO A 183 -5.43 20.62 -6.75
CA PRO A 183 -5.82 21.81 -6.03
C PRO A 183 -5.86 23.05 -6.94
N GLU A 184 -6.81 23.94 -6.65
CA GLU A 184 -6.80 25.31 -7.17
C GLU A 184 -5.93 26.19 -6.26
N PRO A 185 -5.10 27.09 -6.81
CA PRO A 185 -4.31 28.03 -6.01
C PRO A 185 -5.16 28.83 -5.03
N ALA A 186 -4.77 28.81 -3.76
CA ALA A 186 -5.42 29.56 -2.70
C ALA A 186 -4.34 30.08 -1.73
N PRO A 187 -3.69 31.22 -2.04
CA PRO A 187 -2.67 31.79 -1.17
C PRO A 187 -3.27 32.15 0.19
N ILE A 188 -2.48 31.97 1.25
CA ILE A 188 -2.84 32.25 2.63
C ILE A 188 -2.05 33.47 3.10
N ASP A 189 -2.77 34.51 3.52
CA ASP A 189 -2.18 35.73 4.08
C ASP A 189 -1.48 35.45 5.43
N ASP A 190 -0.61 36.37 5.83
CA ASP A 190 0.04 36.30 7.12
C ASP A 190 -0.95 36.46 8.28
N ASP A 191 -0.78 35.67 9.35
CA ASP A 191 -1.65 35.68 10.54
C ASP A 191 -1.04 36.39 11.75
N GLY A 192 0.00 37.19 11.53
CA GLY A 192 0.67 37.99 12.55
C GLY A 192 1.80 37.29 13.31
N ARG A 193 2.20 36.08 12.90
CA ARG A 193 3.42 35.43 13.38
C ARG A 193 4.68 36.11 12.82
N ASP A 194 5.76 36.12 13.61
CA ASP A 194 7.05 36.68 13.20
C ASP A 194 7.74 35.79 12.14
N GLU A 195 7.59 34.47 12.25
CA GLU A 195 8.19 33.50 11.33
C GLU A 195 7.32 32.24 11.13
N TYR A 196 7.53 31.61 9.98
CA TYR A 196 6.89 30.36 9.55
C TYR A 196 7.94 29.28 9.36
N GLU A 197 7.91 28.27 10.23
CA GLU A 197 8.80 27.10 10.17
C GLU A 197 8.38 26.17 9.02
N VAL A 198 9.34 25.78 8.19
CA VAL A 198 9.23 24.67 7.23
C VAL A 198 10.29 23.63 7.54
N ARG A 199 9.86 22.47 8.06
CA ARG A 199 10.74 21.34 8.37
C ARG A 199 11.11 20.60 7.09
N LEU A 200 12.39 20.27 6.95
CA LEU A 200 12.92 19.50 5.85
C LEU A 200 13.15 18.07 6.32
N VAL A 201 12.42 17.12 5.73
CA VAL A 201 12.55 15.69 6.02
C VAL A 201 13.57 15.10 5.05
N HIS A 202 14.70 14.65 5.59
CA HIS A 202 15.79 14.00 4.86
C HIS A 202 16.65 13.14 5.82
N GLU A 203 17.46 12.24 5.27
CA GLU A 203 18.33 11.33 6.04
C GLU A 203 19.45 12.03 6.81
N GLY A 204 19.79 13.27 6.45
CA GLY A 204 20.86 14.06 7.10
C GLY A 204 20.50 14.64 8.46
N GLY A 205 19.28 14.42 8.94
CA GLY A 205 18.82 14.85 10.27
C GLY A 205 17.96 16.11 10.27
N PRO A 206 17.60 16.64 11.44
CA PRO A 206 16.65 17.74 11.54
C PRO A 206 17.20 19.00 10.84
N SER A 207 16.41 19.54 9.93
CA SER A 207 16.71 20.79 9.24
C SER A 207 15.41 21.57 9.05
N ALA A 208 15.48 22.89 9.11
CA ALA A 208 14.33 23.74 8.90
C ALA A 208 14.76 25.05 8.23
N ILE A 209 13.83 25.64 7.49
CA ILE A 209 13.90 27.02 7.01
C ILE A 209 12.79 27.83 7.67
N PHE A 210 13.04 29.12 7.86
CA PHE A 210 12.11 30.04 8.51
C PHE A 210 11.85 31.21 7.56
N TYR A 211 10.58 31.41 7.22
CA TYR A 211 10.13 32.52 6.37
C TYR A 211 9.52 33.62 7.24
N GLU A 212 9.71 34.88 6.86
CA GLU A 212 9.02 36.03 7.47
C GLU A 212 7.56 36.20 6.94
N HIS A 213 7.12 35.31 6.05
CA HIS A 213 5.79 35.27 5.45
C HIS A 213 5.30 33.82 5.34
N ASN A 214 3.99 33.63 5.21
CA ASN A 214 3.40 32.31 5.01
C ASN A 214 3.89 31.69 3.69
N PRO A 215 4.49 30.48 3.70
CA PRO A 215 5.04 29.86 2.49
C PRO A 215 3.96 29.25 1.56
N ILE A 216 2.67 29.36 1.89
CA ILE A 216 1.55 28.97 1.03
C ILE A 216 1.01 30.24 0.36
N ASP A 217 1.79 30.86 -0.52
CA ASP A 217 1.52 32.17 -1.13
C ASP A 217 1.39 32.13 -2.67
N VAL A 218 1.34 30.93 -3.27
CA VAL A 218 1.27 30.78 -4.73
C VAL A 218 -0.10 31.18 -5.27
N VAL A 219 -0.09 32.16 -6.18
CA VAL A 219 -1.29 32.66 -6.88
C VAL A 219 -1.59 31.90 -8.19
N GLY A 220 -0.67 31.07 -8.67
CA GLY A 220 -0.82 30.29 -9.90
C GLY A 220 0.40 29.46 -10.25
N TRP A 221 0.18 28.35 -10.96
CA TRP A 221 1.25 27.42 -11.37
C TRP A 221 0.99 26.85 -12.78
N ARG A 222 2.04 26.34 -13.43
CA ARG A 222 1.97 25.66 -14.74
C ARG A 222 2.96 24.50 -14.78
N GLY A 223 2.48 23.30 -15.07
CA GLY A 223 3.29 22.09 -15.16
C GLY A 223 2.45 20.82 -15.02
N ASP A 224 3.10 19.68 -14.86
CA ASP A 224 2.49 18.37 -14.64
C ASP A 224 2.96 17.70 -13.32
N ASN A 225 3.92 18.30 -12.61
CA ASN A 225 4.28 17.90 -11.25
C ASN A 225 3.40 18.62 -10.22
N THR A 226 2.28 18.00 -9.85
CA THR A 226 1.25 18.59 -8.99
C THR A 226 0.76 17.58 -7.96
N PRO A 227 0.45 18.00 -6.72
CA PRO A 227 -0.16 17.11 -5.75
C PRO A 227 -1.61 16.81 -6.16
N PHE A 228 -2.13 15.68 -5.71
CA PHE A 228 -3.51 15.31 -5.99
C PHE A 228 -4.10 14.39 -4.92
N THR A 229 -5.43 14.27 -4.92
CA THR A 229 -6.12 13.17 -4.25
C THR A 229 -6.83 12.24 -5.24
N PHE A 230 -6.92 10.95 -4.88
CA PHE A 230 -7.64 9.93 -5.63
C PHE A 230 -8.30 8.93 -4.67
N ASN A 231 -9.60 8.70 -4.77
CA ASN A 231 -10.29 7.77 -3.87
C ASN A 231 -10.29 6.34 -4.43
N ILE A 232 -10.00 5.35 -3.59
CA ILE A 232 -10.04 3.93 -3.99
C ILE A 232 -11.42 3.47 -4.49
N LEU A 233 -12.51 4.18 -4.19
CA LEU A 233 -13.83 3.85 -4.74
C LEU A 233 -13.91 4.10 -6.26
N ASP A 234 -13.03 4.94 -6.80
CA ASP A 234 -12.96 5.25 -8.23
C ASP A 234 -11.95 4.33 -8.97
N TYR A 235 -11.32 3.39 -8.26
CA TYR A 235 -10.39 2.42 -8.82
C TYR A 235 -11.11 1.28 -9.56
N THR A 236 -10.61 0.89 -10.73
CA THR A 236 -11.24 -0.15 -11.55
C THR A 236 -10.64 -1.52 -11.27
N SER A 237 -11.36 -2.35 -10.50
CA SER A 237 -10.92 -3.71 -10.18
C SER A 237 -11.08 -4.66 -11.38
N ILE A 238 -9.99 -5.34 -11.74
CA ILE A 238 -10.00 -6.42 -12.73
C ILE A 238 -10.17 -7.78 -12.05
N SER A 239 -10.92 -8.65 -12.70
CA SER A 239 -11.16 -10.02 -12.25
C SER A 239 -11.17 -10.98 -13.42
N SER A 240 -11.04 -12.27 -13.12
CA SER A 240 -11.25 -13.37 -14.06
C SER A 240 -12.22 -14.36 -13.44
N GLU A 241 -13.04 -14.99 -14.26
CA GLU A 241 -13.96 -16.02 -13.80
C GLU A 241 -13.27 -17.37 -13.52
N SER A 242 -12.09 -17.60 -14.11
CA SER A 242 -11.49 -18.93 -14.24
C SER A 242 -10.11 -19.08 -13.61
N VAL A 243 -9.56 -17.99 -13.08
CA VAL A 243 -8.27 -18.00 -12.38
C VAL A 243 -8.18 -16.79 -11.44
N HIS A 244 -7.65 -16.99 -10.24
CA HIS A 244 -7.25 -15.88 -9.39
C HIS A 244 -6.08 -15.15 -10.04
N LEU A 245 -6.27 -13.89 -10.44
CA LEU A 245 -5.23 -13.14 -11.14
C LEU A 245 -4.09 -12.77 -10.18
N PRO A 246 -2.84 -12.70 -10.66
CA PRO A 246 -1.70 -12.28 -9.84
C PRO A 246 -1.88 -10.84 -9.33
N PRO A 247 -1.35 -10.50 -8.14
CA PRO A 247 -1.45 -9.18 -7.52
C PRO A 247 -1.18 -7.98 -8.41
N THR A 248 -0.33 -8.11 -9.42
CA THR A 248 0.03 -7.01 -10.34
C THR A 248 -1.15 -6.41 -11.10
N VAL A 249 -2.29 -7.09 -11.19
CA VAL A 249 -3.54 -6.50 -11.74
C VAL A 249 -4.17 -5.44 -10.82
N HIS A 250 -3.69 -5.33 -9.59
CA HIS A 250 -4.12 -4.37 -8.58
C HIS A 250 -3.19 -3.17 -8.44
N LEU A 251 -2.16 -3.06 -9.29
CA LEU A 251 -1.18 -1.96 -9.25
C LEU A 251 -1.87 -0.61 -9.39
N PHE A 252 -1.43 0.39 -8.64
CA PHE A 252 -1.95 1.76 -8.67
C PHE A 252 -0.86 2.73 -9.11
N MET A 253 0.22 2.82 -8.32
CA MET A 253 1.41 3.61 -8.63
C MET A 253 2.66 2.79 -8.31
N GLN A 254 3.77 3.13 -8.94
CA GLN A 254 5.06 2.53 -8.67
C GLN A 254 6.17 3.56 -8.74
N ALA A 255 7.13 3.45 -7.83
CA ALA A 255 8.46 4.04 -7.95
C ALA A 255 9.49 2.92 -8.21
N THR A 256 10.75 3.26 -8.42
CA THR A 256 11.81 2.26 -8.64
C THR A 256 11.87 1.27 -7.47
N GLY A 257 11.40 0.04 -7.71
CA GLY A 257 11.44 -1.03 -6.71
C GLY A 257 10.38 -0.93 -5.61
N VAL A 258 9.40 -0.02 -5.71
CA VAL A 258 8.32 0.19 -4.72
C VAL A 258 6.99 0.21 -5.45
N TYR A 259 6.12 -0.76 -5.17
CA TYR A 259 4.90 -1.02 -5.92
C TYR A 259 3.71 -0.90 -4.98
N VAL A 260 2.74 -0.05 -5.31
CA VAL A 260 1.56 0.19 -4.46
C VAL A 260 0.33 -0.36 -5.16
N MET A 261 -0.44 -1.19 -4.46
CA MET A 261 -1.57 -1.94 -5.04
C MET A 261 -2.83 -1.79 -4.19
N ASN A 262 -3.99 -1.74 -4.86
CA ASN A 262 -5.32 -1.66 -4.26
C ASN A 262 -6.09 -2.97 -4.48
N PHE A 263 -6.12 -3.84 -3.47
CA PHE A 263 -6.96 -5.04 -3.45
C PHE A 263 -8.35 -4.66 -2.95
N LEU A 264 -9.27 -4.49 -3.89
CA LEU A 264 -10.61 -3.96 -3.62
C LEU A 264 -11.71 -4.96 -3.96
N PRO A 265 -12.97 -4.68 -3.56
CA PRO A 265 -14.07 -5.59 -3.81
C PRO A 265 -14.29 -5.85 -5.30
N ARG A 266 -14.42 -7.13 -5.66
CA ARG A 266 -14.58 -7.59 -7.05
C ARG A 266 -15.50 -8.80 -7.13
N ARG A 267 -15.92 -9.17 -8.34
CA ARG A 267 -16.57 -10.48 -8.55
C ARG A 267 -15.59 -11.60 -8.19
N ALA A 268 -16.13 -12.62 -7.53
CA ALA A 268 -15.39 -13.85 -7.25
C ALA A 268 -15.31 -14.73 -8.51
N GLU A 269 -14.29 -15.57 -8.59
CA GLU A 269 -14.12 -16.57 -9.64
C GLU A 269 -15.34 -17.51 -9.66
N SER A 270 -16.00 -17.63 -10.81
CA SER A 270 -17.28 -18.35 -10.96
C SER A 270 -17.14 -19.74 -11.59
N VAL A 271 -16.03 -20.03 -12.27
CA VAL A 271 -15.84 -21.35 -12.89
C VAL A 271 -15.56 -22.39 -11.80
N PRO A 272 -16.34 -23.48 -11.71
CA PRO A 272 -16.18 -24.51 -10.69
C PRO A 272 -14.74 -25.06 -10.60
N GLY A 273 -14.31 -25.39 -9.39
CA GLY A 273 -12.97 -25.91 -9.10
C GLY A 273 -11.87 -24.85 -9.00
N THR A 274 -12.16 -23.59 -9.32
CA THR A 274 -11.20 -22.47 -9.20
C THR A 274 -11.06 -22.06 -7.73
N GLU A 275 -9.82 -21.88 -7.28
CA GLU A 275 -9.54 -21.32 -5.97
C GLU A 275 -9.73 -19.80 -5.99
N ARG A 276 -10.38 -19.26 -4.94
CA ARG A 276 -10.72 -17.83 -4.83
C ARG A 276 -9.77 -17.03 -3.92
N THR A 277 -9.11 -17.71 -3.00
CA THR A 277 -8.04 -17.15 -2.18
C THR A 277 -6.74 -17.19 -2.97
N PRO A 278 -5.81 -16.22 -2.83
CA PRO A 278 -4.50 -16.30 -3.46
C PRO A 278 -3.81 -17.65 -3.22
N TRP A 279 -3.05 -18.15 -4.20
CA TRP A 279 -2.18 -19.30 -3.99
C TRP A 279 -1.16 -19.01 -2.88
N TYR A 280 -0.70 -20.07 -2.20
CA TYR A 280 0.49 -19.89 -1.39
C TYR A 280 1.63 -19.45 -2.28
N HIS A 281 2.54 -18.66 -1.74
CA HIS A 281 3.72 -18.28 -2.50
C HIS A 281 4.85 -17.86 -1.57
N ARG A 282 6.02 -17.78 -2.19
CA ARG A 282 7.16 -17.03 -1.68
C ARG A 282 7.78 -16.25 -2.82
N ASN A 283 7.66 -14.94 -2.72
CA ASN A 283 8.24 -14.01 -3.66
C ASN A 283 9.72 -13.84 -3.32
N VAL A 284 10.61 -14.28 -4.22
CA VAL A 284 12.04 -14.32 -3.90
C VAL A 284 12.69 -12.94 -3.98
N ASP A 285 12.08 -12.03 -4.75
CA ASP A 285 12.68 -10.74 -5.10
C ASP A 285 11.94 -9.54 -4.49
N PHE A 286 10.79 -9.73 -3.84
CA PHE A 286 10.04 -8.66 -3.17
C PHE A 286 9.62 -9.04 -1.75
N ASP A 287 9.70 -8.06 -0.84
CA ASP A 287 8.95 -8.08 0.41
C ASP A 287 7.53 -7.58 0.10
N GLU A 288 6.53 -8.09 0.82
CA GLU A 288 5.12 -7.73 0.62
C GLU A 288 4.55 -7.22 1.96
N VAL A 289 4.02 -6.00 1.96
CA VAL A 289 3.36 -5.40 3.12
C VAL A 289 1.89 -5.21 2.80
N ALA A 290 1.01 -5.90 3.51
CA ALA A 290 -0.44 -5.78 3.39
C ALA A 290 -1.01 -4.97 4.56
N PHE A 291 -1.65 -3.85 4.25
CA PHE A 291 -2.41 -3.02 5.18
C PHE A 291 -3.92 -3.21 4.98
N PHE A 292 -4.61 -3.63 6.02
CA PHE A 292 -6.00 -4.06 5.97
C PHE A 292 -6.89 -2.86 6.29
N HIS A 293 -7.37 -2.16 5.26
CA HIS A 293 -8.29 -1.03 5.44
C HIS A 293 -9.68 -1.48 5.91
N GLY A 294 -10.10 -2.70 5.55
CA GLY A 294 -11.32 -3.32 6.05
C GLY A 294 -11.85 -4.39 5.11
N GLY A 295 -13.17 -4.62 5.18
CA GLY A 295 -13.84 -5.62 4.35
C GLY A 295 -13.81 -7.02 4.95
N SER A 296 -14.05 -8.05 4.12
CA SER A 296 -14.12 -9.43 4.59
C SER A 296 -13.58 -10.44 3.58
N ILE A 297 -13.08 -11.57 4.09
CA ILE A 297 -12.68 -12.73 3.28
C ILE A 297 -13.66 -13.87 3.53
N SER A 298 -14.45 -14.17 2.50
CA SER A 298 -15.52 -15.15 2.53
C SER A 298 -16.52 -14.92 3.68
N GLY A 299 -16.72 -13.69 4.16
CA GLY A 299 -17.59 -13.38 5.30
C GLY A 299 -16.97 -13.53 6.69
N ILE A 300 -15.63 -13.53 6.80
CA ILE A 300 -14.93 -13.19 8.05
C ILE A 300 -14.40 -11.78 7.89
N GLU A 301 -14.76 -10.89 8.82
CA GLU A 301 -14.25 -9.53 8.83
C GLU A 301 -12.74 -9.52 9.03
N MET A 302 -12.09 -8.71 8.21
CA MET A 302 -10.66 -8.45 8.28
C MET A 302 -10.40 -7.41 9.37
N PRO A 303 -9.43 -7.59 10.27
CA PRO A 303 -9.15 -6.60 11.32
C PRO A 303 -8.69 -5.28 10.67
N PRO A 304 -9.45 -4.18 10.80
CA PRO A 304 -9.04 -2.89 10.24
C PRO A 304 -7.75 -2.41 10.92
N GLY A 305 -6.84 -1.86 10.13
CA GLY A 305 -5.53 -1.42 10.60
C GLY A 305 -4.53 -2.54 10.86
N LEU A 306 -4.83 -3.80 10.53
CA LEU A 306 -3.81 -4.85 10.54
C LEU A 306 -2.76 -4.56 9.46
N LEU A 307 -1.50 -4.59 9.87
CA LEU A 307 -0.33 -4.54 9.01
C LEU A 307 0.32 -5.91 9.06
N SER A 308 0.46 -6.56 7.90
CA SER A 308 1.14 -7.85 7.77
C SER A 308 2.31 -7.71 6.80
N HIS A 309 3.46 -8.25 7.15
CA HIS A 309 4.67 -8.23 6.33
C HIS A 309 5.14 -9.65 6.06
N ALA A 310 5.29 -9.97 4.78
CA ALA A 310 5.90 -11.19 4.28
C ALA A 310 7.28 -10.88 3.68
N PRO A 311 8.38 -11.29 4.32
CA PRO A 311 9.71 -11.07 3.78
C PRO A 311 10.01 -11.91 2.54
N GLN A 312 10.94 -11.41 1.72
CA GLN A 312 11.49 -12.11 0.57
C GLN A 312 11.84 -13.58 0.85
N GLY A 313 11.21 -14.47 0.07
CA GLY A 313 11.47 -15.90 0.08
C GLY A 313 10.79 -16.67 1.21
N ILE A 314 9.99 -16.01 2.05
CA ILE A 314 9.21 -16.66 3.11
C ILE A 314 7.81 -17.03 2.59
N HIS A 315 7.36 -18.25 2.92
CA HIS A 315 6.03 -18.72 2.57
C HIS A 315 4.95 -17.90 3.26
N HIS A 316 3.95 -17.49 2.48
CA HIS A 316 2.75 -16.84 2.99
C HIS A 316 1.56 -17.11 2.05
N GLY A 317 0.37 -16.66 2.48
CA GLY A 317 -0.90 -16.91 1.82
C GLY A 317 -2.01 -17.16 2.84
N ALA A 318 -3.25 -17.29 2.36
CA ALA A 318 -4.38 -17.62 3.22
C ALA A 318 -4.17 -19.01 3.86
N PRO A 319 -4.23 -19.15 5.20
CA PRO A 319 -4.07 -20.44 5.86
C PRO A 319 -5.09 -21.47 5.38
N GLU A 320 -4.79 -22.77 5.47
CA GLU A 320 -5.65 -23.81 4.86
C GLU A 320 -7.10 -23.75 5.34
N LYS A 321 -7.32 -23.44 6.64
CA LYS A 321 -8.67 -23.26 7.19
C LYS A 321 -9.49 -22.19 6.47
N ALA A 322 -8.84 -21.08 6.08
CA ALA A 322 -9.49 -20.01 5.32
C ALA A 322 -9.79 -20.45 3.89
N ARG A 323 -8.87 -21.19 3.25
CA ARG A 323 -9.07 -21.75 1.89
C ARG A 323 -10.21 -22.76 1.84
N GLU A 324 -10.25 -23.70 2.79
CA GLU A 324 -11.37 -24.65 2.92
C GLU A 324 -12.71 -23.94 3.09
N ARG A 325 -12.73 -22.84 3.85
CA ARG A 325 -13.93 -22.03 4.03
C ARG A 325 -14.33 -21.33 2.75
N ALA A 326 -13.39 -20.78 1.99
CA ALA A 326 -13.65 -20.19 0.68
C ALA A 326 -14.27 -21.22 -0.29
N ARG A 327 -13.74 -22.46 -0.32
CA ARG A 327 -14.34 -23.55 -1.12
C ARG A 327 -15.76 -23.89 -0.68
N ARG A 328 -16.04 -23.96 0.63
CA ARG A 328 -17.40 -24.21 1.15
C ARG A 328 -18.39 -23.09 0.81
N ARG A 329 -17.90 -21.87 0.57
CA ARG A 329 -18.74 -20.71 0.22
C ARG A 329 -18.72 -20.40 -1.29
N PHE A 330 -18.18 -21.29 -2.12
CA PHE A 330 -18.06 -21.05 -3.56
C PHE A 330 -19.41 -20.71 -4.21
N ASP A 331 -20.46 -21.46 -3.89
CA ASP A 331 -21.81 -21.24 -4.44
C ASP A 331 -22.63 -20.19 -3.68
N VAL A 332 -22.03 -19.53 -2.67
CA VAL A 332 -22.70 -18.55 -1.80
C VAL A 332 -22.13 -17.15 -2.02
N ASP A 333 -20.81 -17.02 -2.07
CA ASP A 333 -20.14 -15.71 -2.21
C ASP A 333 -20.01 -15.36 -3.69
N GLU A 334 -20.75 -14.37 -4.18
CA GLU A 334 -20.59 -13.89 -5.57
C GLU A 334 -19.42 -12.90 -5.73
N ARG A 335 -18.88 -12.42 -4.60
CA ARG A 335 -17.91 -11.35 -4.54
C ARG A 335 -16.82 -11.63 -3.51
N VAL A 336 -15.65 -11.05 -3.76
CA VAL A 336 -14.60 -10.85 -2.77
C VAL A 336 -14.75 -9.42 -2.25
N GLU A 337 -14.75 -9.23 -0.94
CA GLU A 337 -15.14 -7.97 -0.29
C GLU A 337 -13.99 -7.33 0.51
N TRP A 338 -12.76 -7.81 0.35
CA TRP A 338 -11.60 -7.23 1.02
C TRP A 338 -11.33 -5.79 0.59
N LYS A 339 -10.66 -5.04 1.46
CA LYS A 339 -10.04 -3.75 1.14
C LYS A 339 -8.64 -3.76 1.75
N VAL A 340 -7.65 -4.11 0.93
CA VAL A 340 -6.25 -4.22 1.36
C VAL A 340 -5.39 -3.35 0.45
N ILE A 341 -4.47 -2.62 1.06
CA ILE A 341 -3.44 -1.88 0.37
C ILE A 341 -2.16 -2.70 0.48
N SER A 342 -1.51 -3.01 -0.66
CA SER A 342 -0.19 -3.67 -0.64
C SER A 342 0.91 -2.71 -1.03
N ILE A 343 2.06 -2.87 -0.37
CA ILE A 343 3.32 -2.24 -0.74
C ILE A 343 4.34 -3.35 -0.93
N ASP A 344 4.71 -3.58 -2.18
CA ASP A 344 5.73 -4.57 -2.52
C ASP A 344 7.05 -3.86 -2.79
N THR A 345 8.13 -4.34 -2.17
CA THR A 345 9.45 -3.68 -2.28
C THR A 345 10.54 -4.64 -2.71
N ARG A 346 11.32 -4.25 -3.72
CA ARG A 346 12.39 -5.09 -4.29
C ARG A 346 13.59 -5.23 -3.35
N ARG A 347 13.89 -4.18 -2.58
CA ARG A 347 14.86 -4.28 -1.48
C ARG A 347 14.12 -4.68 -0.22
N ARG A 348 14.72 -5.58 0.55
CA ARG A 348 14.18 -6.04 1.84
C ARG A 348 13.93 -4.85 2.76
N LEU A 349 12.78 -4.86 3.41
CA LEU A 349 12.43 -3.88 4.42
C LEU A 349 13.09 -4.24 5.75
N THR A 350 13.57 -3.20 6.42
CA THR A 350 14.02 -3.27 7.81
C THR A 350 12.90 -2.73 8.70
N PRO A 351 12.32 -3.54 9.59
CA PRO A 351 11.31 -3.07 10.53
C PRO A 351 11.95 -2.16 11.57
N SER A 352 11.23 -1.12 11.98
CA SER A 352 11.65 -0.24 13.07
C SER A 352 11.58 -0.94 14.42
N LYS A 353 12.30 -0.41 15.41
CA LYS A 353 12.22 -0.91 16.79
C LYS A 353 10.80 -0.77 17.36
N ALA A 354 10.09 0.30 17.01
CA ALA A 354 8.73 0.54 17.47
C ALA A 354 7.76 -0.52 16.94
N LEU A 355 7.88 -0.88 15.67
CA LEU A 355 7.08 -1.95 15.08
C LEU A 355 7.41 -3.31 15.70
N LEU A 356 8.70 -3.64 15.85
CA LEU A 356 9.14 -4.90 16.46
C LEU A 356 8.64 -5.10 17.90
N ALA A 357 8.44 -4.01 18.65
CA ALA A 357 7.89 -4.07 20.01
C ALA A 357 6.41 -4.50 20.05
N HIS A 358 5.68 -4.38 18.94
CA HIS A 358 4.26 -4.71 18.81
C HIS A 358 3.99 -5.86 17.83
N ALA A 359 5.05 -6.42 17.24
CA ALA A 359 4.99 -7.54 16.33
C ALA A 359 4.53 -8.81 17.07
N LYS A 360 3.52 -9.49 16.52
CA LYS A 360 2.97 -10.75 17.05
C LYS A 360 3.66 -11.98 16.46
#